data_AF-A0A938GZI8-F1
#
_entry.id   AF-A0A938GZI8-F1
#
_cell.length_a   1.000
_cell.length_b   1.000
_cell.length_c   1.000
_cell.angle_alpha   90.00
_cell.angle_beta   90.00
_cell.angle_gamma   90.00
#
_symmetry.space_group_name_H-M   'P 1'
#
loop_
_entity.id
_entity.type
_entity.pdbx_description
1 polymer ?
#
loop_
_entity_poly.entity_id
_entity_poly.type
_entity_poly.pdbx_seq_one_letter_code
_entity_poly.pdbx_strand_id
1 'polypeptide(L)'
;MKRRSVWLVLGLLVLTRAVAVTISSADYEGRAQFKIETANATYLYDRAGGGFSRVFDRDGVDWVAFRKDPLNGRLAAGAGYRGIPNLVFGNTNPDAGAGHPGHDKCVSTVIAADAIRTVSRSGRWAWAWRFTEENAVLTVEQAASDHPYWFLYEGPIGGRWSPRTSYWGTDRGGPRRETPFGRDKLYEQWRWVYFGADDAPRVLLLGQVGFDTASETLWYMGTTAAELDSPDGMIVFGFGRGAKGPELRGAGHRFVLGFVEQPVKDATSHRSVVNRANDWLRAAEAPVRVSETTLHGDLECFRIETAGATYLFGKRGAGFASIFDSQGRDWVGYRRGGRAEGEIRGLPQSAATGGWFHCDYGSRPEQADNPFVSKVTMREPGRVRIYSETRRGDAACAWDFYPTHATLTLLKVPGGNHWFTYEGAPGGQFDLAGDFTVRPGGQRASLAERWAMPVPWVLFGAQESPHGLLLVNHQKGSPADSYTALPKPLSEGRSVHNKAVFGFGRPGWDDAGRKPVPQLVRLPARFSIAMTPTCDAAAA
;
A
#
# COMPACT_ATOMS: atom_id res chain seq x y z
N MET A 1 -51.81 3.42 -34.11
CA MET A 1 -50.81 3.61 -33.03
C MET A 1 -50.28 2.24 -32.58
N LYS A 2 -49.08 1.84 -33.02
CA LYS A 2 -48.43 0.58 -32.60
C LYS A 2 -47.52 0.86 -31.41
N ARG A 3 -47.83 0.30 -30.24
CA ARG A 3 -46.99 0.39 -29.03
C ARG A 3 -45.75 -0.49 -29.22
N ARG A 4 -44.55 0.10 -29.19
CA ARG A 4 -43.27 -0.61 -29.11
C ARG A 4 -42.92 -0.79 -27.64
N SER A 5 -42.87 -2.03 -27.17
CA SER A 5 -42.36 -2.39 -25.85
C SER A 5 -40.83 -2.35 -25.88
N VAL A 6 -40.24 -1.46 -25.09
CA VAL A 6 -38.79 -1.40 -24.85
C VAL A 6 -38.48 -2.38 -23.73
N TRP A 7 -37.71 -3.43 -24.02
CA TRP A 7 -37.16 -4.33 -23.02
C TRP A 7 -35.95 -3.67 -22.37
N LEU A 8 -36.07 -3.34 -21.08
CA LEU A 8 -34.97 -2.88 -20.25
C LEU A 8 -34.14 -4.10 -19.84
N VAL A 9 -32.96 -4.26 -20.41
CA VAL A 9 -31.99 -5.27 -19.94
C VAL A 9 -31.37 -4.74 -18.64
N LEU A 10 -31.84 -5.23 -17.50
CA LEU A 10 -31.14 -5.06 -16.23
C LEU A 10 -29.84 -5.88 -16.29
N GLY A 11 -28.71 -5.20 -16.52
CA GLY A 11 -27.40 -5.79 -16.32
C GLY A 11 -27.22 -6.12 -14.85
N LEU A 12 -27.13 -7.41 -14.52
CA LEU A 12 -26.75 -7.89 -13.20
C LEU A 12 -25.28 -7.50 -12.97
N LEU A 13 -25.05 -6.44 -12.20
CA LEU A 13 -23.72 -6.12 -11.69
C LEU A 13 -23.34 -7.20 -10.67
N VAL A 14 -22.56 -8.18 -11.12
CA VAL A 14 -21.89 -9.13 -10.22
C VAL A 14 -20.84 -8.32 -9.45
N LEU A 15 -21.19 -7.92 -8.24
CA LEU A 15 -20.23 -7.40 -7.26
C LEU A 15 -19.28 -8.55 -6.90
N THR A 16 -18.16 -8.65 -7.60
CA THR A 16 -17.05 -9.49 -7.17
C THR A 16 -16.62 -8.98 -5.80
N ARG A 17 -16.83 -9.80 -4.76
CA ARG A 17 -16.24 -9.53 -3.45
C ARG A 17 -14.73 -9.57 -3.63
N ALA A 18 -14.06 -8.44 -3.40
CA ALA A 18 -12.62 -8.42 -3.20
C ALA A 18 -12.31 -9.43 -2.10
N VAL A 19 -11.54 -10.47 -2.43
CA VAL A 19 -11.09 -11.45 -1.44
C VAL A 19 -9.99 -10.77 -0.65
N ALA A 20 -10.32 -10.38 0.57
CA ALA A 20 -9.32 -9.91 1.53
C ALA A 20 -8.28 -11.02 1.74
N VAL A 21 -7.01 -10.63 1.93
CA VAL A 21 -5.94 -11.56 2.30
C VAL A 21 -6.36 -12.35 3.54
N THR A 22 -6.26 -13.68 3.48
CA THR A 22 -6.49 -14.55 4.63
C THR A 22 -5.24 -15.37 4.91
N ILE A 23 -4.95 -15.56 6.21
CA ILE A 23 -3.87 -16.43 6.68
C ILE A 23 -4.49 -17.48 7.61
N SER A 24 -4.28 -18.75 7.29
CA SER A 24 -4.78 -19.88 8.05
C SER A 24 -3.69 -20.94 8.26
N SER A 25 -3.94 -21.89 9.15
CA SER A 25 -3.03 -23.03 9.32
C SER A 25 -3.33 -24.11 8.27
N ALA A 26 -2.28 -24.77 7.78
CA ALA A 26 -2.38 -25.91 6.89
C ALA A 26 -1.28 -26.94 7.18
N ASP A 27 -1.34 -28.09 6.51
CA ASP A 27 -0.29 -29.09 6.49
C ASP A 27 0.12 -29.39 5.04
N TYR A 28 1.41 -29.60 4.81
CA TYR A 28 1.93 -30.07 3.55
C TYR A 28 3.19 -30.91 3.81
N GLU A 29 3.27 -32.10 3.24
CA GLU A 29 4.39 -33.05 3.45
C GLU A 29 4.61 -33.38 4.95
N GLY A 30 3.52 -33.41 5.74
CA GLY A 30 3.57 -33.64 7.18
C GLY A 30 4.23 -32.52 7.98
N ARG A 31 4.26 -31.31 7.41
CA ARG A 31 4.86 -30.11 8.02
C ARG A 31 3.81 -29.03 8.14
N ALA A 32 3.77 -28.40 9.31
CA ALA A 32 2.88 -27.28 9.57
C ALA A 32 3.21 -26.09 8.66
N GLN A 33 2.20 -25.60 7.95
CA GLN A 33 2.28 -24.46 7.04
C GLN A 33 1.38 -23.33 7.51
N PHE A 34 1.67 -22.11 7.05
CA PHE A 34 0.63 -21.10 6.87
C PHE A 34 0.13 -21.18 5.43
N LYS A 35 -1.19 -21.25 5.25
CA LYS A 35 -1.85 -21.07 3.95
C LYS A 35 -2.28 -19.61 3.85
N ILE A 36 -1.79 -18.93 2.83
CA ILE A 36 -2.12 -17.53 2.55
C ILE A 36 -2.92 -17.50 1.25
N GLU A 37 -4.14 -16.97 1.29
CA GLU A 37 -4.99 -16.82 0.11
C GLU A 37 -5.17 -15.34 -0.19
N THR A 38 -4.91 -14.97 -1.45
CA THR A 38 -5.11 -13.63 -1.99
C THR A 38 -6.00 -13.70 -3.22
N ALA A 39 -6.33 -12.56 -3.84
CA ALA A 39 -7.09 -12.54 -5.09
C ALA A 39 -6.36 -13.24 -6.24
N ASN A 40 -5.02 -13.20 -6.28
CA ASN A 40 -4.22 -13.68 -7.41
C ASN A 40 -3.42 -14.95 -7.13
N ALA A 41 -3.22 -15.34 -5.86
CA ALA A 41 -2.36 -16.45 -5.51
C ALA A 41 -2.77 -17.16 -4.21
N THR A 42 -2.34 -18.42 -4.10
CA THR A 42 -2.30 -19.16 -2.83
C THR A 42 -0.88 -19.58 -2.51
N TYR A 43 -0.41 -19.27 -1.31
CA TYR A 43 0.93 -19.61 -0.85
C TYR A 43 0.85 -20.65 0.27
N LEU A 44 1.71 -21.67 0.24
CA LEU A 44 1.98 -22.51 1.41
C LEU A 44 3.36 -22.19 1.95
N TYR A 45 3.41 -21.69 3.19
CA TYR A 45 4.63 -21.21 3.84
C TYR A 45 5.05 -22.13 4.98
N ASP A 46 6.24 -22.73 4.86
CA ASP A 46 6.75 -23.70 5.84
C ASP A 46 7.13 -22.96 7.11
N ARG A 47 6.43 -23.26 8.21
CA ARG A 47 6.62 -22.55 9.48
C ARG A 47 8.00 -22.78 10.08
N ALA A 48 8.58 -23.96 9.87
CA ALA A 48 9.87 -24.35 10.41
C ALA A 48 11.03 -24.06 9.44
N GLY A 49 10.77 -24.02 8.13
CA GLY A 49 11.77 -23.69 7.10
C GLY A 49 11.90 -22.19 6.87
N GLY A 50 10.77 -21.49 6.88
CA GLY A 50 10.71 -20.05 6.63
C GLY A 50 10.64 -19.65 5.16
N GLY A 51 10.26 -20.56 4.27
CA GLY A 51 10.04 -20.31 2.84
C GLY A 51 8.74 -20.91 2.32
N PHE A 52 8.29 -20.45 1.15
CA PHE A 52 7.16 -21.02 0.43
C PHE A 52 7.54 -22.38 -0.15
N SER A 53 6.77 -23.41 0.18
CA SER A 53 6.84 -24.73 -0.47
C SER A 53 6.00 -24.77 -1.75
N ARG A 54 4.92 -23.98 -1.80
CA ARG A 54 3.99 -23.91 -2.94
C ARG A 54 3.60 -22.46 -3.19
N VAL A 55 3.51 -22.08 -4.46
CA VAL A 55 2.95 -20.79 -4.89
C VAL A 55 2.03 -21.08 -6.06
N PHE A 56 0.75 -21.24 -5.74
CA PHE A 56 -0.29 -21.44 -6.74
C PHE A 56 -0.74 -20.10 -7.29
N ASP A 57 -0.87 -20.00 -8.60
CA ASP A 57 -1.61 -18.91 -9.21
C ASP A 57 -3.14 -19.12 -9.10
N ARG A 58 -3.92 -18.17 -9.62
CA ARG A 58 -5.39 -18.23 -9.56
C ARG A 58 -6.03 -19.38 -10.34
N ASP A 59 -5.30 -20.06 -11.23
CA ASP A 59 -5.79 -21.27 -11.92
C ASP A 59 -5.33 -22.55 -11.21
N GLY A 60 -4.66 -22.44 -10.07
CA GLY A 60 -4.17 -23.57 -9.29
C GLY A 60 -2.87 -24.19 -9.83
N VAL A 61 -2.16 -23.49 -10.73
CA VAL A 61 -0.85 -23.94 -11.22
C VAL A 61 0.21 -23.53 -10.20
N ASP A 62 1.04 -24.49 -9.78
CA ASP A 62 2.06 -24.26 -8.75
C ASP A 62 3.44 -23.97 -9.33
N TRP A 63 3.94 -22.78 -9.09
CA TRP A 63 5.19 -22.28 -9.65
C TRP A 63 6.43 -22.62 -8.81
N VAL A 64 6.27 -23.25 -7.64
CA VAL A 64 7.40 -23.68 -6.80
C VAL A 64 7.51 -25.19 -6.76
N ALA A 65 6.43 -25.91 -6.47
CA ALA A 65 6.39 -27.37 -6.50
C ALA A 65 7.49 -28.06 -5.69
N PHE A 66 7.77 -27.55 -4.48
CA PHE A 66 8.65 -28.23 -3.52
C PHE A 66 8.06 -29.58 -3.10
N ARG A 67 8.91 -30.58 -3.02
CA ARG A 67 8.66 -31.89 -2.40
C ARG A 67 9.83 -32.19 -1.51
N LYS A 68 9.57 -32.77 -0.33
CA LYS A 68 10.64 -33.05 0.62
C LYS A 68 11.64 -34.03 0.03
N ASP A 69 11.17 -35.13 -0.56
CA ASP A 69 12.06 -36.17 -1.03
C ASP A 69 12.23 -36.15 -2.56
N PRO A 70 13.47 -36.18 -3.08
CA PRO A 70 14.75 -36.06 -2.36
C PRO A 70 15.13 -34.60 -2.03
N LEU A 71 15.78 -34.38 -0.87
CA LEU A 71 16.31 -33.07 -0.43
C LEU A 71 17.69 -32.71 -1.03
N ASN A 72 18.35 -33.67 -1.66
CA ASN A 72 19.75 -33.55 -2.03
C ASN A 72 20.10 -34.44 -3.23
N GLY A 73 21.22 -34.10 -3.88
CA GLY A 73 21.64 -34.71 -5.13
C GLY A 73 20.92 -34.14 -6.35
N ARG A 74 21.18 -34.68 -7.53
CA ARG A 74 20.68 -34.11 -8.79
C ARG A 74 19.16 -34.19 -8.93
N LEU A 75 18.56 -35.26 -8.41
CA LEU A 75 17.11 -35.46 -8.41
C LEU A 75 16.37 -34.38 -7.61
N ALA A 76 17.04 -33.72 -6.66
CA ALA A 76 16.44 -32.66 -5.85
C ALA A 76 16.07 -31.40 -6.66
N ALA A 77 16.61 -31.22 -7.87
CA ALA A 77 16.17 -30.18 -8.80
C ALA A 77 14.68 -30.30 -9.17
N GLY A 78 14.12 -31.51 -9.11
CA GLY A 78 12.69 -31.78 -9.28
C GLY A 78 11.88 -31.78 -7.97
N ALA A 79 12.53 -31.61 -6.82
CA ALA A 79 11.93 -31.83 -5.51
C ALA A 79 12.49 -30.85 -4.47
N GLY A 80 13.44 -31.31 -3.65
CA GLY A 80 13.82 -30.62 -2.42
C GLY A 80 14.75 -29.43 -2.57
N TYR A 81 15.24 -29.11 -3.77
CA TYR A 81 15.89 -27.82 -4.01
C TYR A 81 14.89 -26.69 -4.28
N ARG A 82 13.66 -27.01 -4.69
CA ARG A 82 12.67 -25.99 -5.01
C ARG A 82 12.23 -25.22 -3.78
N GLY A 83 11.92 -23.95 -3.95
CA GLY A 83 11.56 -23.06 -2.85
C GLY A 83 11.84 -21.61 -3.15
N ILE A 84 11.32 -20.75 -2.28
CA ILE A 84 11.58 -19.31 -2.27
C ILE A 84 11.28 -18.81 -0.85
N PRO A 85 12.10 -17.96 -0.21
CA PRO A 85 13.27 -17.25 -0.73
C PRO A 85 14.62 -17.96 -0.62
N ASN A 86 14.74 -19.11 0.07
CA ASN A 86 16.01 -19.82 0.30
C ASN A 86 17.19 -18.89 0.70
N LEU A 87 17.05 -18.16 1.81
CA LEU A 87 17.94 -17.03 2.11
C LEU A 87 19.36 -17.45 2.49
N VAL A 88 19.48 -18.39 3.44
CA VAL A 88 20.73 -18.60 4.17
C VAL A 88 21.44 -19.87 3.68
N PHE A 89 22.70 -19.71 3.26
CA PHE A 89 23.53 -20.78 2.73
C PHE A 89 24.90 -20.88 3.43
N GLY A 90 25.57 -22.01 3.24
CA GLY A 90 26.97 -22.22 3.56
C GLY A 90 27.17 -23.31 4.62
N ASN A 91 28.06 -24.27 4.36
CA ASN A 91 28.27 -25.43 5.22
C ASN A 91 28.77 -25.09 6.63
N THR A 92 29.36 -23.90 6.81
CA THR A 92 29.84 -23.40 8.11
C THR A 92 28.82 -22.50 8.81
N ASN A 93 27.71 -22.16 8.17
CA ASN A 93 26.68 -21.32 8.75
C ASN A 93 25.69 -22.20 9.55
N PRO A 94 25.53 -22.01 10.86
CA PRO A 94 24.60 -22.81 11.67
C PRO A 94 23.14 -22.68 11.23
N ASP A 95 22.81 -21.58 10.55
CA ASP A 95 21.47 -21.28 10.03
C ASP A 95 21.32 -21.65 8.55
N ALA A 96 22.26 -22.39 7.94
CA ALA A 96 22.13 -22.86 6.56
C ALA A 96 20.81 -23.61 6.34
N GLY A 97 20.06 -23.21 5.32
CA GLY A 97 18.70 -23.67 5.03
C GLY A 97 17.60 -22.78 5.62
N ALA A 98 17.91 -21.78 6.45
CA ALA A 98 16.91 -20.80 6.89
C ALA A 98 16.35 -20.01 5.69
N GLY A 99 15.02 -20.00 5.55
CA GLY A 99 14.34 -19.42 4.41
C GLY A 99 14.02 -20.43 3.30
N HIS A 100 14.47 -21.68 3.41
CA HIS A 100 14.15 -22.76 2.47
C HIS A 100 13.13 -23.75 3.07
N PRO A 101 12.08 -24.16 2.34
CA PRO A 101 11.09 -25.14 2.84
C PRO A 101 11.71 -26.52 3.07
N GLY A 102 11.28 -27.23 4.11
CA GLY A 102 11.78 -28.56 4.46
C GLY A 102 12.88 -28.58 5.52
N HIS A 103 13.48 -27.43 5.84
CA HIS A 103 14.43 -27.29 6.93
C HIS A 103 13.75 -26.94 8.25
N ASP A 104 14.37 -27.28 9.39
CA ASP A 104 13.84 -26.95 10.74
C ASP A 104 14.64 -25.83 11.41
N LYS A 105 14.92 -24.76 10.66
CA LYS A 105 15.84 -23.68 11.05
C LYS A 105 15.15 -22.44 11.62
N CYS A 106 13.83 -22.36 11.55
CA CYS A 106 13.07 -21.14 11.82
C CYS A 106 11.89 -21.37 12.76
N VAL A 107 11.38 -20.27 13.28
CA VAL A 107 10.07 -20.14 13.92
C VAL A 107 9.32 -19.01 13.22
N SER A 108 8.15 -19.33 12.67
CA SER A 108 7.30 -18.39 11.94
C SER A 108 6.00 -18.12 12.68
N THR A 109 5.57 -16.85 12.69
CA THR A 109 4.38 -16.35 13.41
C THR A 109 3.57 -15.38 12.54
N VAL A 110 2.24 -15.39 12.69
CA VAL A 110 1.37 -14.38 12.07
C VAL A 110 1.41 -13.13 12.96
N ILE A 111 1.84 -12.00 12.42
CA ILE A 111 2.00 -10.73 13.17
C ILE A 111 0.98 -9.66 12.75
N ALA A 112 0.25 -9.89 11.66
CA ALA A 112 -0.92 -9.11 11.26
C ALA A 112 -1.83 -9.99 10.39
N ALA A 113 -3.05 -9.52 10.10
CA ALA A 113 -3.98 -10.23 9.21
C ALA A 113 -3.40 -10.53 7.82
N ASP A 114 -2.40 -9.74 7.41
CA ASP A 114 -1.73 -9.79 6.12
C ASP A 114 -0.20 -9.97 6.23
N ALA A 115 0.33 -10.42 7.38
CA ALA A 115 1.78 -10.53 7.57
C ALA A 115 2.23 -11.71 8.43
N ILE A 116 3.33 -12.33 7.99
CA ILE A 116 4.05 -13.40 8.68
C ILE A 116 5.46 -12.91 8.99
N ARG A 117 5.92 -13.13 10.21
CA ARG A 117 7.29 -12.88 10.64
C ARG A 117 7.99 -14.18 10.98
N THR A 118 9.22 -14.29 10.53
CA THR A 118 10.05 -15.47 10.68
C THR A 118 11.38 -15.10 11.30
N VAL A 119 11.79 -15.88 12.29
CA VAL A 119 13.06 -15.73 12.98
C VAL A 119 13.79 -17.07 12.94
N SER A 120 15.06 -17.07 12.55
CA SER A 120 15.93 -18.24 12.69
C SER A 120 16.01 -18.68 14.15
N ARG A 121 16.19 -19.98 14.41
CA ARG A 121 16.29 -20.50 15.79
C ARG A 121 17.49 -19.94 16.56
N SER A 122 18.54 -19.51 15.87
CA SER A 122 19.67 -18.81 16.47
C SER A 122 19.35 -17.35 16.86
N GLY A 123 18.28 -16.77 16.32
CA GLY A 123 17.93 -15.35 16.46
C GLY A 123 18.79 -14.41 15.59
N ARG A 124 19.69 -14.93 14.75
CA ARG A 124 20.62 -14.10 13.94
C ARG A 124 19.99 -13.54 12.67
N TRP A 125 18.93 -14.18 12.19
CA TRP A 125 18.18 -13.83 10.99
C TRP A 125 16.71 -13.62 11.32
N ALA A 126 16.11 -12.59 10.75
CA ALA A 126 14.68 -12.35 10.78
C ALA A 126 14.20 -11.66 9.50
N TRP A 127 13.02 -12.05 9.04
CA TRP A 127 12.35 -11.40 7.92
C TRP A 127 10.83 -11.46 8.09
N ALA A 128 10.14 -10.56 7.41
CA ALA A 128 8.69 -10.54 7.37
C ALA A 128 8.19 -10.56 5.93
N TRP A 129 7.17 -11.38 5.68
CA TRP A 129 6.34 -11.30 4.48
C TRP A 129 5.10 -10.47 4.80
N ARG A 130 4.77 -9.52 3.93
CA ARG A 130 3.47 -8.85 3.90
C ARG A 130 2.78 -9.15 2.58
N PHE A 131 1.53 -9.56 2.65
CA PHE A 131 0.74 -10.02 1.51
C PHE A 131 -0.31 -8.97 1.14
N THR A 132 -0.57 -8.89 -0.15
CA THR A 132 -1.60 -8.01 -0.73
C THR A 132 -2.42 -8.81 -1.72
N GLU A 133 -3.46 -8.20 -2.29
CA GLU A 133 -4.27 -8.88 -3.31
C GLU A 133 -3.43 -9.27 -4.55
N GLU A 134 -2.44 -8.44 -4.90
CA GLU A 134 -1.66 -8.60 -6.13
C GLU A 134 -0.28 -9.26 -5.94
N ASN A 135 0.39 -9.03 -4.82
CA ASN A 135 1.77 -9.43 -4.59
C ASN A 135 2.09 -9.67 -3.10
N ALA A 136 3.27 -10.19 -2.83
CA ALA A 136 3.86 -10.33 -1.51
C ALA A 136 5.21 -9.61 -1.46
N VAL A 137 5.51 -8.95 -0.33
CA VAL A 137 6.77 -8.24 -0.09
C VAL A 137 7.49 -8.89 1.07
N LEU A 138 8.70 -9.39 0.83
CA LEU A 138 9.63 -9.80 1.88
C LEU A 138 10.47 -8.60 2.32
N THR A 139 10.64 -8.41 3.62
CA THR A 139 11.62 -7.48 4.21
C THR A 139 12.58 -8.26 5.09
N VAL A 140 13.89 -8.17 4.82
CA VAL A 140 14.92 -8.70 5.72
C VAL A 140 15.08 -7.72 6.87
N GLU A 141 14.60 -8.09 8.05
CA GLU A 141 14.61 -7.23 9.25
C GLU A 141 15.94 -7.35 10.00
N GLN A 142 16.55 -8.53 9.95
CA GLN A 142 17.81 -8.83 10.61
C GLN A 142 18.60 -9.85 9.78
N ALA A 143 19.89 -9.59 9.61
CA ALA A 143 20.83 -10.49 8.97
C ALA A 143 22.10 -10.58 9.80
N ALA A 144 22.73 -11.75 9.83
CA ALA A 144 24.02 -11.92 10.49
C ALA A 144 25.09 -11.07 9.78
N SER A 145 25.78 -10.19 10.50
CA SER A 145 26.73 -9.23 9.91
C SER A 145 27.95 -9.89 9.23
N ASP A 146 28.30 -11.09 9.68
CA ASP A 146 29.45 -11.90 9.25
C ASP A 146 29.14 -12.89 8.12
N HIS A 147 27.86 -13.10 7.77
CA HIS A 147 27.48 -14.02 6.71
C HIS A 147 26.69 -13.30 5.61
N PRO A 148 27.10 -13.40 4.33
CA PRO A 148 26.26 -12.97 3.24
C PRO A 148 25.11 -13.95 3.02
N TYR A 149 24.09 -13.50 2.30
CA TYR A 149 22.93 -14.29 1.93
C TYR A 149 22.48 -13.93 0.50
N TRP A 150 21.42 -14.57 0.02
CA TRP A 150 20.81 -14.29 -1.27
C TRP A 150 19.28 -14.38 -1.16
N PHE A 151 18.56 -14.04 -2.22
CA PHE A 151 17.15 -14.38 -2.37
C PHE A 151 17.01 -15.24 -3.61
N LEU A 152 16.62 -16.51 -3.47
CA LEU A 152 16.48 -17.45 -4.58
C LEU A 152 15.03 -17.81 -4.86
N TYR A 153 14.73 -17.91 -6.14
CA TYR A 153 13.57 -18.62 -6.66
C TYR A 153 14.05 -19.88 -7.39
N GLU A 154 13.55 -21.02 -6.92
CA GLU A 154 13.86 -22.35 -7.44
C GLU A 154 12.54 -23.06 -7.70
N GLY A 155 12.11 -23.16 -8.97
CA GLY A 155 10.79 -23.71 -9.29
C GLY A 155 10.56 -23.97 -10.78
N PRO A 156 9.50 -24.71 -11.15
CA PRO A 156 9.09 -24.91 -12.53
C PRO A 156 8.24 -23.75 -13.05
N ILE A 157 8.62 -23.17 -14.19
CA ILE A 157 7.86 -22.11 -14.85
C ILE A 157 6.51 -22.66 -15.34
N GLY A 158 5.41 -22.03 -14.97
CA GLY A 158 4.07 -22.52 -15.32
C GLY A 158 3.76 -23.91 -14.73
N GLY A 159 4.40 -24.27 -13.62
CA GLY A 159 4.16 -25.51 -12.88
C GLY A 159 4.64 -26.80 -13.52
N ARG A 160 5.42 -26.72 -14.61
CA ARG A 160 6.09 -27.88 -15.19
C ARG A 160 7.48 -27.57 -15.71
N TRP A 161 8.31 -28.60 -15.80
CA TRP A 161 9.59 -28.51 -16.49
C TRP A 161 9.37 -28.50 -18.01
N SER A 162 9.48 -27.33 -18.63
CA SER A 162 9.34 -27.17 -20.09
C SER A 162 10.20 -26.00 -20.60
N PRO A 163 11.54 -26.11 -20.50
CA PRO A 163 12.45 -25.00 -20.82
C PRO A 163 12.28 -24.47 -22.25
N ARG A 164 11.90 -25.33 -23.21
CA ARG A 164 11.75 -24.96 -24.63
C ARG A 164 10.51 -24.09 -24.92
N THR A 165 9.50 -24.12 -24.05
CA THR A 165 8.27 -23.31 -24.16
C THR A 165 8.20 -22.23 -23.08
N SER A 166 9.29 -22.05 -22.34
CA SER A 166 9.41 -21.04 -21.30
C SER A 166 10.14 -19.81 -21.85
N TYR A 167 9.88 -18.67 -21.25
CA TYR A 167 10.56 -17.41 -21.52
C TYR A 167 10.72 -16.61 -20.23
N TRP A 168 11.61 -15.64 -20.27
CA TRP A 168 11.86 -14.74 -19.15
C TRP A 168 12.13 -13.32 -19.65
N GLY A 169 12.28 -12.36 -18.76
CA GLY A 169 12.70 -11.01 -19.11
C GLY A 169 13.02 -10.19 -17.87
N THR A 170 13.76 -9.11 -18.04
CA THR A 170 14.27 -8.28 -16.94
C THR A 170 14.11 -6.80 -17.27
N ASP A 171 14.55 -5.92 -16.35
CA ASP A 171 14.65 -4.48 -16.59
C ASP A 171 15.62 -4.12 -17.73
N ARG A 172 16.40 -5.07 -18.24
CA ARG A 172 17.27 -4.93 -19.41
C ARG A 172 16.61 -5.36 -20.72
N GLY A 173 15.40 -5.91 -20.68
CA GLY A 173 14.61 -6.29 -21.85
C GLY A 173 13.99 -7.69 -21.78
N GLY A 174 13.13 -7.99 -22.76
CA GLY A 174 12.44 -9.26 -22.90
C GLY A 174 11.29 -9.19 -23.93
N PRO A 175 10.58 -10.31 -24.17
CA PRO A 175 10.86 -11.64 -23.65
C PRO A 175 12.11 -12.28 -24.28
N ARG A 176 12.81 -13.09 -23.50
CA ARG A 176 14.03 -13.85 -23.80
C ARG A 176 13.73 -15.35 -23.73
N ARG A 177 14.34 -16.14 -24.61
CA ARG A 177 14.11 -17.60 -24.74
C ARG A 177 15.39 -18.43 -24.63
N GLU A 178 16.53 -17.77 -24.43
CA GLU A 178 17.75 -18.46 -24.06
C GLU A 178 17.55 -19.26 -22.76
N THR A 179 18.12 -20.46 -22.74
CA THR A 179 18.00 -21.44 -21.66
C THR A 179 19.37 -21.72 -21.07
N PRO A 180 20.04 -20.75 -20.42
CA PRO A 180 21.36 -20.95 -19.82
C PRO A 180 21.36 -22.17 -18.89
N PHE A 181 22.30 -23.10 -19.03
CA PHE A 181 22.34 -24.34 -18.24
C PHE A 181 23.77 -24.76 -17.92
N GLY A 182 23.93 -25.60 -16.88
CA GLY A 182 25.24 -26.11 -16.48
C GLY A 182 26.25 -25.01 -16.12
N ARG A 183 27.29 -24.84 -16.96
CA ARG A 183 28.33 -23.81 -16.78
C ARG A 183 27.96 -22.46 -17.41
N ASP A 184 26.99 -22.44 -18.32
CA ASP A 184 26.58 -21.26 -19.07
C ASP A 184 25.55 -20.43 -18.30
N LYS A 185 25.83 -20.17 -17.02
CA LYS A 185 24.96 -19.35 -16.16
C LYS A 185 25.05 -17.89 -16.59
N LEU A 186 23.91 -17.20 -16.55
CA LEU A 186 23.90 -15.75 -16.76
C LEU A 186 24.15 -15.03 -15.45
N TYR A 187 25.04 -14.05 -15.48
CA TYR A 187 25.35 -13.14 -14.38
C TYR A 187 25.19 -11.70 -14.87
N GLU A 188 24.33 -10.92 -14.23
CA GLU A 188 24.12 -9.51 -14.54
C GLU A 188 23.52 -8.79 -13.33
N GLN A 189 23.34 -7.47 -13.42
CA GLN A 189 22.62 -6.65 -12.45
C GLN A 189 21.20 -6.36 -12.93
N TRP A 190 20.23 -7.12 -12.42
CA TRP A 190 18.81 -6.98 -12.72
C TRP A 190 18.03 -6.51 -11.50
N ARG A 191 17.20 -5.48 -11.68
CA ARG A 191 16.31 -5.01 -10.61
C ARG A 191 15.06 -5.89 -10.44
N TRP A 192 14.61 -6.51 -11.54
CA TRP A 192 13.49 -7.44 -11.53
C TRP A 192 13.60 -8.43 -12.68
N VAL A 193 12.92 -9.56 -12.52
CA VAL A 193 12.80 -10.63 -13.52
C VAL A 193 11.37 -11.16 -13.54
N TYR A 194 10.87 -11.52 -14.73
CA TYR A 194 9.67 -12.36 -14.83
C TYR A 194 9.94 -13.68 -15.53
N PHE A 195 9.11 -14.68 -15.24
CA PHE A 195 9.09 -15.99 -15.87
C PHE A 195 7.70 -16.30 -16.41
N GLY A 196 7.63 -16.78 -17.65
CA GLY A 196 6.37 -17.15 -18.31
C GLY A 196 6.52 -18.38 -19.18
N ALA A 197 5.39 -19.00 -19.51
CA ALA A 197 5.31 -20.10 -20.47
C ALA A 197 4.32 -19.75 -21.58
N ASP A 198 4.47 -20.37 -22.75
CA ASP A 198 3.66 -20.07 -23.95
C ASP A 198 2.15 -20.33 -23.74
N ASP A 199 1.82 -21.27 -22.86
CA ASP A 199 0.44 -21.64 -22.49
C ASP A 199 -0.01 -21.08 -21.13
N ALA A 200 0.86 -20.35 -20.42
CA ALA A 200 0.48 -19.67 -19.19
C ALA A 200 -0.17 -18.32 -19.50
N PRO A 201 -1.34 -17.99 -18.91
CA PRO A 201 -2.01 -16.70 -19.14
C PRO A 201 -1.37 -15.53 -18.37
N ARG A 202 -0.29 -15.79 -17.63
CA ARG A 202 0.35 -14.87 -16.69
C ARG A 202 1.84 -15.16 -16.56
N VAL A 203 2.56 -14.24 -15.96
CA VAL A 203 3.97 -14.40 -15.60
C VAL A 203 4.18 -14.27 -14.10
N LEU A 204 5.12 -15.02 -13.54
CA LEU A 204 5.64 -14.80 -12.20
C LEU A 204 6.68 -13.67 -12.25
N LEU A 205 6.51 -12.62 -11.46
CA LEU A 205 7.41 -11.46 -11.38
C LEU A 205 8.07 -11.41 -10.01
N LEU A 206 9.40 -11.27 -10.01
CA LEU A 206 10.25 -11.06 -8.84
C LEU A 206 10.99 -9.72 -8.99
N GLY A 207 11.15 -8.97 -7.90
CA GLY A 207 11.91 -7.72 -7.95
C GLY A 207 12.58 -7.40 -6.63
N GLN A 208 13.72 -6.71 -6.69
CA GLN A 208 14.41 -6.15 -5.54
C GLN A 208 14.12 -4.65 -5.41
N VAL A 209 13.76 -4.22 -4.20
CA VAL A 209 13.48 -2.83 -3.88
C VAL A 209 14.78 -2.13 -3.49
N GLY A 210 15.06 -1.01 -4.13
CA GLY A 210 16.39 -0.41 -4.14
C GLY A 210 17.29 -1.09 -5.19
N PHE A 211 18.40 -0.45 -5.50
CA PHE A 211 19.44 -0.99 -6.35
C PHE A 211 20.66 -1.29 -5.47
N ASP A 212 21.28 -2.44 -5.65
CA ASP A 212 22.58 -2.75 -5.08
C ASP A 212 23.57 -3.12 -6.19
N THR A 213 24.81 -3.43 -5.82
CA THR A 213 25.86 -3.78 -6.78
C THR A 213 26.09 -5.29 -6.87
N ALA A 214 25.29 -6.10 -6.17
CA ALA A 214 25.43 -7.54 -6.18
C ALA A 214 25.06 -8.10 -7.56
N SER A 215 25.63 -9.25 -7.92
CA SER A 215 25.28 -9.94 -9.15
C SER A 215 24.06 -10.84 -8.92
N GLU A 216 23.15 -10.84 -9.88
CA GLU A 216 22.11 -11.84 -10.00
C GLU A 216 22.63 -13.05 -10.79
N THR A 217 22.02 -14.22 -10.59
CA THR A 217 22.22 -15.37 -11.50
C THR A 217 20.90 -15.91 -12.04
N LEU A 218 20.90 -16.40 -13.28
CA LEU A 218 19.82 -17.18 -13.88
C LEU A 218 20.36 -18.40 -14.64
N TRP A 219 19.79 -19.59 -14.38
CA TRP A 219 20.02 -20.80 -15.18
C TRP A 219 18.94 -21.89 -14.98
N TYR A 220 18.95 -22.89 -15.85
CA TYR A 220 18.10 -24.07 -15.83
C TYR A 220 18.87 -25.27 -15.27
N MET A 221 18.24 -26.03 -14.38
CA MET A 221 18.82 -27.22 -13.75
C MET A 221 17.89 -28.42 -13.93
N GLY A 222 18.35 -29.44 -14.67
CA GLY A 222 17.64 -30.69 -14.86
C GLY A 222 17.89 -31.72 -13.74
N THR A 223 16.98 -32.67 -13.58
CA THR A 223 17.12 -33.80 -12.64
C THR A 223 18.13 -34.86 -13.09
N THR A 224 18.55 -34.84 -14.35
CA THR A 224 19.48 -35.82 -14.93
C THR A 224 20.68 -35.13 -15.58
N ALA A 225 21.67 -35.92 -16.03
CA ALA A 225 22.79 -35.41 -16.81
C ALA A 225 22.39 -34.85 -18.19
N ALA A 226 21.17 -35.14 -18.65
CA ALA A 226 20.63 -34.59 -19.89
C ALA A 226 20.17 -33.12 -19.75
N GLU A 227 20.25 -32.53 -18.56
CA GLU A 227 19.96 -31.12 -18.29
C GLU A 227 18.59 -30.68 -18.84
N LEU A 228 18.56 -29.92 -19.94
CA LEU A 228 17.33 -29.42 -20.58
C LEU A 228 16.39 -30.54 -21.06
N ASP A 229 16.94 -31.71 -21.41
CA ASP A 229 16.16 -32.88 -21.84
C ASP A 229 15.82 -33.82 -20.67
N SER A 230 16.06 -33.38 -19.42
CA SER A 230 15.59 -34.11 -18.24
C SER A 230 14.05 -34.17 -18.20
N PRO A 231 13.46 -35.23 -17.61
CA PRO A 231 12.02 -35.32 -17.45
C PRO A 231 11.45 -34.29 -16.46
N ASP A 232 12.30 -33.77 -15.57
CA ASP A 232 11.93 -32.77 -14.57
C ASP A 232 13.14 -31.89 -14.23
N GLY A 233 12.90 -30.74 -13.61
CA GLY A 233 13.94 -29.75 -13.28
C GLY A 233 13.35 -28.44 -12.76
N MET A 234 14.16 -27.40 -12.70
CA MET A 234 13.73 -26.07 -12.27
C MET A 234 14.54 -24.96 -12.93
N ILE A 235 13.95 -23.77 -13.02
CA ILE A 235 14.76 -22.57 -13.18
C ILE A 235 15.30 -22.17 -11.81
N VAL A 236 16.55 -21.72 -11.79
CA VAL A 236 17.21 -21.16 -10.62
C VAL A 236 17.51 -19.70 -10.92
N PHE A 237 16.91 -18.82 -10.13
CA PHE A 237 17.16 -17.40 -10.16
C PHE A 237 17.57 -16.92 -8.78
N GLY A 238 18.49 -15.96 -8.68
CA GLY A 238 18.87 -15.40 -7.39
C GLY A 238 19.33 -13.95 -7.42
N PHE A 239 18.75 -13.11 -6.56
CA PHE A 239 19.28 -11.78 -6.22
C PHE A 239 20.47 -11.92 -5.28
N GLY A 240 21.55 -11.20 -5.61
CA GLY A 240 22.85 -11.31 -4.93
C GLY A 240 23.40 -12.73 -4.83
N ARG A 241 23.16 -13.54 -5.88
CA ARG A 241 23.86 -14.81 -6.08
C ARG A 241 24.99 -14.54 -7.07
N GLY A 242 26.19 -14.31 -6.55
CA GLY A 242 27.38 -14.14 -7.35
C GLY A 242 27.97 -15.46 -7.85
N ALA A 243 28.97 -15.37 -8.72
CA ALA A 243 29.69 -16.52 -9.26
C ALA A 243 30.39 -17.37 -8.18
N LYS A 244 30.72 -16.75 -7.03
CA LYS A 244 31.44 -17.38 -5.91
C LYS A 244 30.57 -17.68 -4.70
N GLY A 245 29.29 -17.30 -4.70
CA GLY A 245 28.41 -17.50 -3.55
C GLY A 245 27.44 -16.32 -3.32
N PRO A 246 26.84 -16.23 -2.12
CA PRO A 246 25.96 -15.13 -1.76
C PRO A 246 26.71 -13.81 -1.59
N GLU A 247 26.07 -12.70 -1.96
CA GLU A 247 26.66 -11.35 -1.97
C GLU A 247 25.85 -10.32 -1.17
N LEU A 248 24.56 -10.59 -0.86
CA LEU A 248 23.76 -9.66 -0.07
C LEU A 248 24.23 -9.63 1.39
N ARG A 249 24.21 -8.45 2.00
CA ARG A 249 24.62 -8.23 3.38
C ARG A 249 23.72 -7.22 4.07
N GLY A 250 23.62 -7.35 5.39
CA GLY A 250 22.86 -6.44 6.24
C GLY A 250 21.35 -6.63 6.13
N ALA A 251 20.62 -5.89 6.96
CA ALA A 251 19.17 -5.83 6.94
C ALA A 251 18.67 -4.74 5.97
N GLY A 252 17.35 -4.63 5.81
CA GLY A 252 16.68 -3.58 5.03
C GLY A 252 16.39 -3.94 3.58
N HIS A 253 17.01 -5.01 3.05
CA HIS A 253 16.68 -5.55 1.73
C HIS A 253 15.22 -5.96 1.66
N ARG A 254 14.57 -5.61 0.56
CA ARG A 254 13.16 -5.92 0.31
C ARG A 254 12.98 -6.52 -1.08
N PHE A 255 12.10 -7.50 -1.18
CA PHE A 255 11.82 -8.23 -2.41
C PHE A 255 10.33 -8.32 -2.64
N VAL A 256 9.90 -8.15 -3.89
CA VAL A 256 8.51 -8.31 -4.30
C VAL A 256 8.36 -9.57 -5.13
N LEU A 257 7.26 -10.29 -4.91
CA LEU A 257 6.87 -11.53 -5.58
C LEU A 257 5.39 -11.43 -5.95
N GLY A 258 5.00 -11.75 -7.18
CA GLY A 258 3.58 -11.83 -7.54
C GLY A 258 3.34 -12.24 -8.99
N PHE A 259 2.08 -12.39 -9.36
CA PHE A 259 1.69 -12.70 -10.74
C PHE A 259 1.22 -11.46 -11.48
N VAL A 260 1.73 -11.27 -12.70
CA VAL A 260 1.18 -10.28 -13.63
C VAL A 260 0.26 -11.02 -14.59
N GLU A 261 -1.03 -10.64 -14.57
CA GLU A 261 -2.13 -11.34 -15.25
C GLU A 261 -2.19 -11.10 -16.75
N GLN A 262 -1.07 -11.32 -17.43
CA GLN A 262 -0.93 -11.31 -18.88
C GLN A 262 0.30 -12.14 -19.32
N PRO A 263 0.26 -12.82 -20.48
CA PRO A 263 1.46 -13.38 -21.09
C PRO A 263 2.33 -12.28 -21.72
N VAL A 264 3.63 -12.54 -21.88
CA VAL A 264 4.56 -11.62 -22.56
C VAL A 264 5.05 -12.24 -23.86
N LYS A 265 4.56 -11.70 -24.99
CA LYS A 265 4.83 -12.22 -26.34
C LYS A 265 5.77 -11.34 -27.15
N ASP A 266 5.90 -10.08 -26.78
CA ASP A 266 6.57 -9.04 -27.54
C ASP A 266 7.00 -7.86 -26.66
N ALA A 267 7.61 -6.84 -27.27
CA ALA A 267 8.06 -5.63 -26.58
C ALA A 267 6.91 -4.82 -25.94
N THR A 268 5.69 -4.89 -26.49
CA THR A 268 4.54 -4.16 -25.97
C THR A 268 4.05 -4.77 -24.67
N SER A 269 3.83 -6.09 -24.66
CA SER A 269 3.46 -6.84 -23.46
C SER A 269 4.59 -6.83 -22.42
N HIS A 270 5.86 -6.79 -22.83
CA HIS A 270 6.99 -6.57 -21.94
C HIS A 270 6.91 -5.21 -21.24
N ARG A 271 6.61 -4.12 -21.97
CA ARG A 271 6.44 -2.78 -21.40
C ARG A 271 5.33 -2.72 -20.34
N SER A 272 4.26 -3.48 -20.52
CA SER A 272 3.21 -3.60 -19.51
C SER A 272 3.73 -4.24 -18.21
N VAL A 273 4.61 -5.25 -18.30
CA VAL A 273 5.28 -5.81 -17.12
C VAL A 273 6.28 -4.83 -16.51
N VAL A 274 7.04 -4.08 -17.31
CA VAL A 274 7.94 -3.01 -16.84
C VAL A 274 7.17 -2.00 -15.97
N ASN A 275 6.02 -1.54 -16.44
CA ASN A 275 5.18 -0.60 -15.69
C ASN A 275 4.71 -1.21 -14.37
N ARG A 276 4.22 -2.45 -14.41
CA ARG A 276 3.76 -3.18 -13.21
C ARG A 276 4.89 -3.40 -12.20
N ALA A 277 6.07 -3.81 -12.65
CA ALA A 277 7.25 -3.99 -11.81
C ALA A 277 7.64 -2.67 -11.14
N ASN A 278 7.70 -1.57 -11.90
CA ASN A 278 8.02 -0.26 -11.36
C ASN A 278 6.98 0.23 -10.34
N ASP A 279 5.69 -0.02 -10.58
CA ASP A 279 4.63 0.31 -9.62
C ASP A 279 4.81 -0.47 -8.31
N TRP A 280 5.03 -1.78 -8.40
CA TRP A 280 5.26 -2.64 -7.25
C TRP A 280 6.52 -2.27 -6.47
N LEU A 281 7.63 -1.96 -7.15
CA LEU A 281 8.88 -1.58 -6.51
C LEU A 281 8.77 -0.24 -5.80
N ARG A 282 8.15 0.79 -6.42
CA ARG A 282 7.86 2.07 -5.76
C ARG A 282 6.95 1.91 -4.55
N ALA A 283 5.91 1.10 -4.70
CA ALA A 283 4.97 0.79 -3.64
C ALA A 283 5.65 0.09 -2.45
N ALA A 284 6.55 -0.85 -2.72
CA ALA A 284 7.30 -1.55 -1.69
C ALA A 284 8.40 -0.68 -1.06
N GLU A 285 8.89 0.35 -1.75
CA GLU A 285 9.90 1.30 -1.27
C GLU A 285 9.36 2.21 -0.15
N ALA A 286 8.12 2.65 -0.27
CA ALA A 286 7.46 3.54 0.68
C ALA A 286 6.07 2.98 1.06
N PRO A 287 6.01 1.88 1.83
CA PRO A 287 4.76 1.17 2.02
C PRO A 287 3.74 1.98 2.82
N VAL A 288 2.47 1.87 2.46
CA VAL A 288 1.34 2.39 3.23
C VAL A 288 0.92 1.32 4.23
N ARG A 289 1.02 1.62 5.53
CA ARG A 289 0.63 0.70 6.60
C ARG A 289 -0.68 1.15 7.21
N VAL A 290 -1.53 0.20 7.57
CA VAL A 290 -2.74 0.49 8.34
C VAL A 290 -2.89 -0.48 9.50
N SER A 291 -3.08 0.08 10.69
CA SER A 291 -3.34 -0.61 11.95
C SER A 291 -4.56 0.03 12.65
N GLU A 292 -5.02 -0.60 13.72
CA GLU A 292 -6.06 -0.02 14.59
C GLU A 292 -5.40 0.62 15.81
N THR A 293 -5.98 1.73 16.28
CA THR A 293 -5.54 2.42 17.49
C THR A 293 -6.72 3.14 18.13
N THR A 294 -6.53 3.61 19.36
CA THR A 294 -7.53 4.39 20.09
C THR A 294 -6.91 5.74 20.47
N LEU A 295 -7.52 6.82 20.01
CA LEU A 295 -7.13 8.18 20.36
C LEU A 295 -7.94 8.63 21.60
N HIS A 296 -7.29 9.33 22.53
CA HIS A 296 -7.90 9.86 23.76
C HIS A 296 -8.61 8.82 24.65
N GLY A 297 -8.29 7.53 24.48
CA GLY A 297 -8.83 6.43 25.28
C GLY A 297 -10.17 5.86 24.80
N ASP A 298 -10.87 6.51 23.87
CA ASP A 298 -12.20 6.06 23.44
C ASP A 298 -12.54 6.29 21.96
N LEU A 299 -11.78 7.09 21.22
CA LEU A 299 -12.00 7.28 19.79
C LEU A 299 -11.25 6.20 18.99
N GLU A 300 -12.00 5.21 18.50
CA GLU A 300 -11.45 4.16 17.65
C GLU A 300 -11.04 4.71 16.28
N CYS A 301 -9.78 4.52 15.92
CA CYS A 301 -9.19 5.01 14.69
C CYS A 301 -8.54 3.88 13.88
N PHE A 302 -8.51 4.07 12.57
CA PHE A 302 -7.45 3.50 11.76
C PHE A 302 -6.24 4.44 11.85
N ARG A 303 -5.05 3.87 12.14
CA ARG A 303 -3.76 4.56 12.02
C ARG A 303 -3.15 4.18 10.69
N ILE A 304 -3.01 5.16 9.80
CA ILE A 304 -2.42 4.98 8.47
C ILE A 304 -1.05 5.66 8.48
N GLU A 305 0.00 4.92 8.16
CA GLU A 305 1.37 5.42 8.12
C GLU A 305 1.88 5.39 6.68
N THR A 306 2.37 6.52 6.20
CA THR A 306 3.02 6.67 4.89
C THR A 306 4.43 7.24 5.07
N ALA A 307 5.18 7.41 3.98
CA ALA A 307 6.49 8.04 4.05
C ALA A 307 6.42 9.52 4.46
N GLY A 308 5.32 10.21 4.14
CA GLY A 308 5.16 11.64 4.41
C GLY A 308 4.37 11.99 5.66
N ALA A 309 3.47 11.12 6.13
CA ALA A 309 2.57 11.44 7.24
C ALA A 309 2.03 10.20 7.98
N THR A 310 1.53 10.44 9.19
CA THR A 310 0.65 9.50 9.91
C THR A 310 -0.74 10.09 10.05
N TYR A 311 -1.75 9.38 9.57
CA TYR A 311 -3.16 9.78 9.64
C TYR A 311 -3.89 8.98 10.72
N LEU A 312 -4.65 9.65 11.59
CA LEU A 312 -5.60 8.99 12.49
C LEU A 312 -7.02 9.23 11.98
N PHE A 313 -7.58 8.21 11.34
CA PHE A 313 -8.91 8.24 10.73
C PHE A 313 -9.96 7.68 11.69
N GLY A 314 -10.92 8.49 12.13
CA GLY A 314 -11.97 8.07 13.05
C GLY A 314 -12.99 7.14 12.39
N LYS A 315 -13.09 5.90 12.90
CA LYS A 315 -13.90 4.82 12.28
C LYS A 315 -15.40 5.12 12.26
N ARG A 316 -15.88 5.92 13.22
CA ARG A 316 -17.30 6.21 13.44
C ARG A 316 -17.78 7.48 12.74
N GLY A 317 -16.85 8.37 12.39
CA GLY A 317 -17.15 9.66 11.78
C GLY A 317 -16.68 9.82 10.33
N ALA A 318 -15.73 9.00 9.88
CA ALA A 318 -15.18 8.98 8.52
C ALA A 318 -14.32 10.22 8.12
N GLY A 319 -13.69 10.85 9.11
CA GLY A 319 -12.71 11.93 8.94
C GLY A 319 -11.45 11.75 9.78
N PHE A 320 -10.45 12.58 9.54
CA PHE A 320 -9.18 12.61 10.28
C PHE A 320 -9.30 13.41 11.57
N ALA A 321 -8.93 12.75 12.68
CA ALA A 321 -8.75 13.39 13.98
C ALA A 321 -7.36 14.04 14.07
N SER A 322 -6.36 13.39 13.46
CA SER A 322 -4.98 13.86 13.45
C SER A 322 -4.30 13.57 12.12
N ILE A 323 -3.39 14.46 11.73
CA ILE A 323 -2.46 14.26 10.63
C ILE A 323 -1.08 14.71 11.11
N PHE A 324 -0.23 13.75 11.42
CA PHE A 324 1.13 14.02 11.89
C PHE A 324 2.09 14.12 10.71
N ASP A 325 2.91 15.17 10.70
CA ASP A 325 4.08 15.24 9.81
C ASP A 325 5.23 14.32 10.29
N SER A 326 6.32 14.28 9.54
CA SER A 326 7.49 13.43 9.87
C SER A 326 8.21 13.83 11.16
N GLN A 327 7.94 15.03 11.68
CA GLN A 327 8.46 15.53 12.95
C GLN A 327 7.45 15.35 14.10
N GLY A 328 6.32 14.69 13.84
CA GLY A 328 5.30 14.36 14.83
C GLY A 328 4.36 15.52 15.19
N ARG A 329 4.31 16.59 14.41
CA ARG A 329 3.38 17.70 14.66
C ARG A 329 2.01 17.42 14.05
N ASP A 330 0.94 17.61 14.82
CA ASP A 330 -0.44 17.30 14.41
C ASP A 330 -1.13 18.48 13.73
N TRP A 331 -1.23 18.43 12.40
CA TRP A 331 -1.82 19.48 11.59
C TRP A 331 -3.35 19.62 11.76
N VAL A 332 -4.02 18.64 12.38
CA VAL A 332 -5.46 18.75 12.69
C VAL A 332 -5.66 19.02 14.18
N GLY A 333 -5.15 18.16 15.05
CA GLY A 333 -5.19 18.37 16.50
C GLY A 333 -6.59 18.25 17.11
N TYR A 334 -7.39 17.27 16.68
CA TYR A 334 -8.68 17.01 17.32
C TYR A 334 -8.51 16.53 18.77
N ARG A 335 -9.34 17.08 19.66
CA ARG A 335 -9.50 16.61 21.04
C ARG A 335 -10.91 16.92 21.51
N ARG A 336 -11.49 16.09 22.36
CA ARG A 336 -12.81 16.36 22.95
C ARG A 336 -12.75 17.57 23.87
N GLY A 337 -13.79 18.40 23.82
CA GLY A 337 -13.85 19.67 24.54
C GLY A 337 -13.03 20.79 23.90
N GLY A 338 -13.03 21.97 24.53
CA GLY A 338 -12.28 23.13 24.06
C GLY A 338 -12.82 23.82 22.80
N ARG A 339 -13.94 23.34 22.22
CA ARG A 339 -14.55 23.90 21.00
C ARG A 339 -13.48 24.12 19.90
N ALA A 340 -13.19 25.36 19.54
CA ALA A 340 -12.23 25.72 18.49
C ALA A 340 -10.79 25.23 18.79
N GLU A 341 -10.48 24.97 20.05
CA GLU A 341 -9.20 24.43 20.49
C GLU A 341 -9.07 22.91 20.29
N GLY A 342 -10.12 22.22 19.85
CA GLY A 342 -10.10 20.77 19.72
C GLY A 342 -11.34 20.17 19.07
N GLU A 343 -12.49 20.27 19.74
CA GLU A 343 -13.70 19.51 19.42
C GLU A 343 -14.24 19.71 18.00
N ILE A 344 -13.98 20.87 17.40
CA ILE A 344 -14.41 21.19 16.04
C ILE A 344 -13.23 21.24 15.05
N ARG A 345 -12.12 20.57 15.33
CA ARG A 345 -11.01 20.40 14.38
C ARG A 345 -11.16 19.06 13.65
N GLY A 346 -10.89 19.03 12.36
CA GLY A 346 -11.08 17.84 11.53
C GLY A 346 -10.80 18.06 10.05
N LEU A 347 -10.66 16.95 9.31
CA LEU A 347 -10.54 16.92 7.86
C LEU A 347 -11.10 15.59 7.29
N PRO A 348 -12.09 15.59 6.40
CA PRO A 348 -12.90 16.73 6.04
C PRO A 348 -13.93 17.02 7.12
N GLN A 349 -14.62 18.15 7.00
CA GLN A 349 -15.96 18.27 7.53
C GLN A 349 -16.87 18.66 6.36
N SER A 350 -17.80 17.78 5.96
CA SER A 350 -18.51 17.89 4.68
C SER A 350 -20.03 17.85 4.86
N ALA A 351 -20.69 19.02 5.00
CA ALA A 351 -22.14 19.26 4.78
C ALA A 351 -22.63 20.59 5.40
N ALA A 352 -23.71 21.15 4.83
CA ALA A 352 -24.35 22.42 5.21
C ALA A 352 -24.88 22.46 6.64
N THR A 353 -25.50 21.35 7.04
CA THR A 353 -26.39 21.31 8.21
C THR A 353 -26.11 20.13 9.12
N GLY A 354 -25.27 19.18 8.69
CA GLY A 354 -25.14 17.88 9.33
C GLY A 354 -23.84 17.60 10.06
N GLY A 355 -22.71 18.25 9.73
CA GLY A 355 -21.40 17.89 10.32
C GLY A 355 -20.87 16.52 9.89
N TRP A 356 -21.33 15.95 8.77
CA TRP A 356 -20.93 14.63 8.29
C TRP A 356 -19.43 14.59 7.98
N PHE A 357 -18.86 13.39 8.03
CA PHE A 357 -17.45 13.11 7.73
C PHE A 357 -16.45 13.74 8.69
N HIS A 358 -16.90 14.28 9.83
CA HIS A 358 -16.04 14.69 10.94
C HIS A 358 -15.42 13.45 11.62
N CYS A 359 -14.25 13.57 12.26
CA CYS A 359 -13.54 12.40 12.79
C CYS A 359 -14.26 11.66 13.94
N ASP A 360 -14.96 12.41 14.78
CA ASP A 360 -15.87 11.92 15.82
C ASP A 360 -17.29 12.45 15.54
N TYR A 361 -18.27 12.05 16.34
CA TYR A 361 -19.67 12.54 16.26
C TYR A 361 -19.85 14.05 16.43
N GLY A 362 -18.78 14.79 16.71
CA GLY A 362 -18.70 16.24 16.66
C GLY A 362 -19.93 16.92 17.28
N SER A 363 -20.05 16.99 18.60
CA SER A 363 -21.03 17.81 19.34
C SER A 363 -22.53 17.62 19.02
N ARG A 364 -22.96 16.68 18.15
CA ARG A 364 -24.37 16.55 17.71
C ARG A 364 -24.95 15.15 17.91
N PRO A 365 -26.03 15.01 18.71
CA PRO A 365 -26.68 13.72 19.00
C PRO A 365 -27.19 12.96 17.77
N GLU A 366 -27.67 13.67 16.74
CA GLU A 366 -28.32 13.05 15.57
C GLU A 366 -27.39 12.12 14.76
N GLN A 367 -26.08 12.35 14.79
CA GLN A 367 -25.10 11.45 14.17
C GLN A 367 -24.79 10.21 15.01
N ALA A 368 -24.96 10.30 16.34
CA ALA A 368 -24.74 9.15 17.22
C ALA A 368 -25.69 8.00 16.88
N ASP A 369 -26.87 8.32 16.35
CA ASP A 369 -27.90 7.35 15.94
C ASP A 369 -27.70 6.75 14.53
N ASN A 370 -26.80 7.32 13.73
CA ASN A 370 -26.48 6.84 12.38
C ASN A 370 -24.97 6.93 12.06
N PRO A 371 -24.13 6.23 12.83
CA PRO A 371 -22.69 6.31 12.69
C PRO A 371 -22.21 5.71 11.37
N PHE A 372 -21.01 6.12 10.94
CA PHE A 372 -20.30 5.40 9.89
C PHE A 372 -19.84 4.02 10.37
N VAL A 373 -19.92 3.06 9.46
CA VAL A 373 -19.21 1.79 9.54
C VAL A 373 -18.06 1.86 8.55
N SER A 374 -16.84 2.02 9.08
CA SER A 374 -15.63 2.12 8.27
C SER A 374 -14.90 0.78 8.22
N LYS A 375 -14.44 0.39 7.02
CA LYS A 375 -13.72 -0.86 6.78
C LYS A 375 -12.54 -0.62 5.85
N VAL A 376 -11.40 -1.24 6.14
CA VAL A 376 -10.32 -1.37 5.16
C VAL A 376 -10.81 -2.33 4.08
N THR A 377 -11.00 -1.85 2.86
CA THR A 377 -11.51 -2.64 1.73
C THR A 377 -10.45 -2.99 0.71
N MET A 378 -9.23 -2.48 0.87
CA MET A 378 -8.09 -2.81 0.01
C MET A 378 -6.78 -2.58 0.74
N ARG A 379 -5.82 -3.48 0.54
CA ARG A 379 -4.45 -3.41 1.07
C ARG A 379 -3.47 -3.83 -0.01
N GLU A 380 -2.78 -2.85 -0.57
CA GLU A 380 -1.69 -2.96 -1.54
C GLU A 380 -0.46 -2.24 -0.97
N PRO A 381 0.79 -2.56 -1.37
CA PRO A 381 1.96 -2.01 -0.69
C PRO A 381 2.00 -0.47 -0.80
N GLY A 382 1.52 0.08 -1.92
CA GLY A 382 1.46 1.51 -2.17
C GLY A 382 0.06 2.08 -2.08
N ARG A 383 -0.92 1.31 -1.56
CA ARG A 383 -2.30 1.78 -1.49
C ARG A 383 -3.13 1.10 -0.43
N VAL A 384 -3.73 1.87 0.46
CA VAL A 384 -4.77 1.39 1.37
C VAL A 384 -6.08 2.08 1.02
N ARG A 385 -7.20 1.34 0.97
CA ARG A 385 -8.52 1.94 0.86
C ARG A 385 -9.35 1.70 2.10
N ILE A 386 -9.96 2.77 2.61
CA ILE A 386 -10.96 2.73 3.67
C ILE A 386 -12.29 3.19 3.08
N TYR A 387 -13.26 2.29 3.05
CA TYR A 387 -14.64 2.61 2.71
C TYR A 387 -15.44 2.88 3.97
N SER A 388 -16.27 3.93 3.95
CA SER A 388 -17.12 4.31 5.07
C SER A 388 -18.52 4.62 4.56
N GLU A 389 -19.52 4.06 5.21
CA GLU A 389 -20.93 4.31 4.93
C GLU A 389 -21.72 4.36 6.24
N THR A 390 -22.70 5.26 6.32
CA THR A 390 -23.58 5.31 7.51
C THR A 390 -24.46 4.08 7.58
N ARG A 391 -24.89 3.67 8.78
CA ARG A 391 -25.72 2.45 8.96
C ARG A 391 -27.00 2.44 8.13
N ARG A 392 -27.58 3.60 7.87
CA ARG A 392 -28.78 3.77 7.03
C ARG A 392 -28.45 4.02 5.54
N GLY A 393 -27.18 4.09 5.18
CA GLY A 393 -26.72 4.34 3.80
C GLY A 393 -26.92 5.78 3.32
N ASP A 394 -27.10 6.74 4.23
CA ASP A 394 -27.39 8.14 3.90
C ASP A 394 -26.18 8.90 3.36
N ALA A 395 -24.97 8.54 3.84
CA ALA A 395 -23.71 9.15 3.47
C ALA A 395 -22.64 8.07 3.26
N ALA A 396 -21.78 8.26 2.26
CA ALA A 396 -20.73 7.30 1.94
C ALA A 396 -19.51 7.98 1.31
N CYS A 397 -18.32 7.48 1.65
CA CYS A 397 -17.07 7.89 1.02
C CYS A 397 -16.04 6.76 0.99
N ALA A 398 -15.02 6.93 0.17
CA ALA A 398 -13.81 6.11 0.17
C ALA A 398 -12.57 7.01 0.29
N TRP A 399 -11.67 6.67 1.21
CA TRP A 399 -10.33 7.24 1.26
C TRP A 399 -9.33 6.25 0.67
N ASP A 400 -8.54 6.71 -0.30
CA ASP A 400 -7.40 6.01 -0.86
C ASP A 400 -6.11 6.66 -0.35
N PHE A 401 -5.30 5.93 0.39
CA PHE A 401 -4.01 6.39 0.91
C PHE A 401 -2.89 5.85 0.05
N TYR A 402 -2.00 6.73 -0.38
CA TYR A 402 -0.80 6.46 -1.17
C TYR A 402 0.44 6.89 -0.38
N PRO A 403 1.66 6.52 -0.80
CA PRO A 403 2.87 6.90 -0.08
C PRO A 403 3.04 8.41 0.08
N THR A 404 2.58 9.18 -0.91
CA THR A 404 2.79 10.63 -1.02
C THR A 404 1.55 11.46 -0.70
N HIS A 405 0.34 10.88 -0.72
CA HIS A 405 -0.90 11.63 -0.57
C HIS A 405 -2.07 10.70 -0.19
N ALA A 406 -3.19 11.27 0.23
CA ALA A 406 -4.46 10.57 0.37
C ALA A 406 -5.53 11.24 -0.51
N THR A 407 -6.47 10.47 -1.04
CA THR A 407 -7.56 10.94 -1.89
C THR A 407 -8.90 10.51 -1.32
N LEU A 408 -9.76 11.47 -1.03
CA LEU A 408 -11.17 11.26 -0.76
C LEU A 408 -11.93 11.14 -2.07
N THR A 409 -12.76 10.10 -2.18
CA THR A 409 -13.90 10.06 -3.11
C THR A 409 -15.18 10.12 -2.30
N LEU A 410 -15.85 11.26 -2.31
CA LEU A 410 -17.17 11.45 -1.70
C LEU A 410 -18.22 10.86 -2.66
N LEU A 411 -18.91 9.80 -2.20
CA LEU A 411 -19.83 9.02 -3.03
C LEU A 411 -21.27 9.47 -2.83
N LYS A 412 -21.64 9.77 -1.58
CA LYS A 412 -22.99 10.15 -1.20
C LYS A 412 -22.96 11.11 -0.02
N VAL A 413 -23.76 12.17 -0.10
CA VAL A 413 -23.99 13.12 1.00
C VAL A 413 -25.49 13.46 1.07
N PRO A 414 -26.09 13.54 2.27
CA PRO A 414 -27.49 13.94 2.41
C PRO A 414 -27.74 15.34 1.82
N GLY A 415 -28.79 15.46 1.01
CA GLY A 415 -29.17 16.73 0.35
C GLY A 415 -28.32 17.12 -0.87
N GLY A 416 -27.29 16.35 -1.24
CA GLY A 416 -26.47 16.57 -2.44
C GLY A 416 -25.44 17.70 -2.37
N ASN A 417 -25.74 18.78 -1.63
CA ASN A 417 -24.83 19.91 -1.48
C ASN A 417 -23.76 19.64 -0.40
N HIS A 418 -22.50 19.94 -0.72
CA HIS A 418 -21.36 19.73 0.16
C HIS A 418 -20.26 20.79 -0.02
N TRP A 419 -19.32 20.75 0.92
CA TRP A 419 -18.02 21.41 0.87
C TRP A 419 -16.98 20.41 1.36
N PHE A 420 -15.70 20.70 1.13
CA PHE A 420 -14.59 19.98 1.73
C PHE A 420 -13.82 20.96 2.59
N THR A 421 -13.92 20.85 3.92
CA THR A 421 -13.26 21.79 4.83
C THR A 421 -12.11 21.18 5.60
N TYR A 422 -11.09 22.00 5.79
CA TYR A 422 -10.00 21.81 6.74
C TYR A 422 -10.19 22.76 7.90
N GLU A 423 -10.29 22.19 9.10
CA GLU A 423 -10.34 22.94 10.35
C GLU A 423 -9.23 22.43 11.26
N GLY A 424 -8.11 23.15 11.34
CA GLY A 424 -6.89 22.61 11.98
C GLY A 424 -5.90 23.67 12.45
N ALA A 425 -4.76 23.19 12.94
CA ALA A 425 -3.65 23.99 13.43
C ALA A 425 -2.41 23.64 12.60
N PRO A 426 -2.11 24.39 11.52
CA PRO A 426 -0.88 24.19 10.76
C PRO A 426 0.33 24.08 11.69
N GLY A 427 1.25 23.15 11.40
CA GLY A 427 2.43 22.93 12.22
C GLY A 427 2.16 22.41 13.65
N GLY A 428 0.93 22.06 14.03
CA GLY A 428 0.59 21.56 15.36
C GLY A 428 0.24 22.65 16.37
N GLN A 429 0.63 23.90 16.11
CA GLN A 429 0.27 25.04 16.92
C GLN A 429 -0.09 26.21 16.02
N PHE A 430 -1.37 26.60 16.05
CA PHE A 430 -1.86 27.69 15.23
C PHE A 430 -1.14 29.02 15.58
N ASP A 431 -0.41 29.58 14.62
CA ASP A 431 0.26 30.88 14.72
C ASP A 431 -0.25 31.81 13.62
N LEU A 432 -1.06 32.80 13.99
CA LEU A 432 -1.64 33.74 13.03
C LEU A 432 -0.59 34.57 12.27
N ALA A 433 0.54 34.86 12.91
CA ALA A 433 1.60 35.71 12.37
C ALA A 433 2.64 34.90 11.58
N GLY A 434 3.04 33.74 12.11
CA GLY A 434 4.04 32.86 11.50
C GLY A 434 3.51 31.98 10.37
N ASP A 435 2.26 31.51 10.48
CA ASP A 435 1.68 30.58 9.51
C ASP A 435 1.18 31.30 8.25
N PHE A 436 1.04 30.54 7.17
CA PHE A 436 0.67 31.07 5.88
C PHE A 436 -0.09 30.07 5.00
N THR A 437 -0.77 30.62 4.00
CA THR A 437 -1.27 29.86 2.85
C THR A 437 -0.47 30.18 1.61
N VAL A 438 -0.33 29.20 0.72
CA VAL A 438 0.17 29.34 -0.64
C VAL A 438 -0.93 28.89 -1.60
N ARG A 439 -1.14 29.68 -2.65
CA ARG A 439 -2.19 29.50 -3.67
C ARG A 439 -1.58 29.45 -5.08
N PRO A 440 -2.35 29.05 -6.11
CA PRO A 440 -1.90 29.05 -7.50
C PRO A 440 -1.17 30.34 -7.91
N GLY A 441 -0.11 30.19 -8.70
CA GLY A 441 0.77 31.30 -9.07
C GLY A 441 1.78 31.68 -7.98
N GLY A 442 1.88 30.91 -6.90
CA GLY A 442 2.82 31.16 -5.81
C GLY A 442 2.38 32.28 -4.86
N GLN A 443 1.10 32.65 -4.88
CA GLN A 443 0.58 33.70 -4.00
C GLN A 443 0.59 33.23 -2.55
N ARG A 444 1.56 33.75 -1.78
CA ARG A 444 1.70 33.51 -0.34
C ARG A 444 1.01 34.61 0.47
N ALA A 445 0.22 34.24 1.46
CA ALA A 445 -0.45 35.17 2.38
C ALA A 445 -0.43 34.64 3.82
N SER A 446 -0.28 35.55 4.78
CA SER A 446 -0.37 35.23 6.21
C SER A 446 -1.76 34.67 6.56
N LEU A 447 -1.84 33.81 7.58
CA LEU A 447 -3.11 33.35 8.12
C LEU A 447 -3.99 34.47 8.71
N ALA A 448 -3.45 35.66 8.97
CA ALA A 448 -4.23 36.85 9.31
C ALA A 448 -5.12 37.35 8.16
N GLU A 449 -4.75 37.07 6.91
CA GLU A 449 -5.43 37.57 5.72
C GLU A 449 -6.54 36.60 5.31
N ARG A 450 -7.80 37.04 5.44
CA ARG A 450 -8.96 36.30 4.93
C ARG A 450 -9.06 36.46 3.41
N TRP A 451 -9.52 35.42 2.73
CA TRP A 451 -9.76 35.49 1.30
C TRP A 451 -10.90 34.58 0.87
N ALA A 452 -11.53 34.93 -0.26
CA ALA A 452 -12.55 34.14 -0.92
C ALA A 452 -12.32 34.18 -2.43
N MET A 453 -11.87 33.06 -2.99
CA MET A 453 -11.63 32.90 -4.42
C MET A 453 -11.59 31.42 -4.77
N PRO A 454 -12.03 31.00 -5.97
CA PRO A 454 -11.87 29.62 -6.40
C PRO A 454 -10.40 29.29 -6.59
N VAL A 455 -9.95 28.18 -6.01
CA VAL A 455 -8.59 27.65 -6.17
C VAL A 455 -8.65 26.13 -6.43
N PRO A 456 -7.89 25.60 -7.40
CA PRO A 456 -7.76 24.15 -7.58
C PRO A 456 -6.96 23.49 -6.45
N TRP A 457 -6.13 24.26 -5.73
CA TRP A 457 -5.35 23.78 -4.60
C TRP A 457 -4.99 24.91 -3.63
N VAL A 458 -4.68 24.55 -2.39
CA VAL A 458 -4.09 25.44 -1.38
C VAL A 458 -3.10 24.63 -0.55
N LEU A 459 -1.97 25.24 -0.19
CA LEU A 459 -1.00 24.68 0.75
C LEU A 459 -0.99 25.53 2.02
N PHE A 460 -1.09 24.87 3.18
CA PHE A 460 -0.86 25.49 4.48
C PHE A 460 0.59 25.23 4.88
N GLY A 461 1.30 26.28 5.26
CA GLY A 461 2.64 26.19 5.85
C GLY A 461 2.65 26.80 7.24
N ALA A 462 3.58 26.34 8.06
CA ALA A 462 3.80 26.83 9.41
C ALA A 462 5.27 27.21 9.60
N GLN A 463 5.56 28.23 10.41
CA GLN A 463 6.93 28.72 10.55
C GLN A 463 7.85 27.69 11.23
N GLU A 464 7.28 26.90 12.15
CA GLU A 464 7.96 25.90 12.96
C GLU A 464 8.14 24.55 12.26
N SER A 465 7.54 24.35 11.07
CA SER A 465 7.63 23.09 10.33
C SER A 465 8.18 23.33 8.91
N PRO A 466 9.14 22.51 8.43
CA PRO A 466 9.54 22.54 7.03
C PRO A 466 8.47 21.94 6.10
N HIS A 467 7.42 21.32 6.67
CA HIS A 467 6.37 20.63 5.92
C HIS A 467 5.19 21.54 5.61
N GLY A 468 4.48 21.23 4.53
CA GLY A 468 3.21 21.87 4.19
C GLY A 468 2.07 20.85 4.06
N LEU A 469 0.85 21.25 4.46
CA LEU A 469 -0.35 20.49 4.16
C LEU A 469 -0.97 21.01 2.86
N LEU A 470 -0.84 20.25 1.77
CA LEU A 470 -1.44 20.52 0.47
C LEU A 470 -2.84 19.91 0.39
N LEU A 471 -3.81 20.70 -0.10
CA LEU A 471 -5.18 20.29 -0.36
C LEU A 471 -5.50 20.57 -1.83
N VAL A 472 -6.10 19.59 -2.52
CA VAL A 472 -6.37 19.64 -3.97
C VAL A 472 -7.82 19.30 -4.25
N ASN A 473 -8.47 20.12 -5.07
CA ASN A 473 -9.82 19.91 -5.58
C ASN A 473 -9.77 19.45 -7.05
N HIS A 474 -10.27 18.24 -7.33
CA HIS A 474 -10.29 17.67 -8.68
C HIS A 474 -11.53 18.05 -9.50
N GLN A 475 -12.43 18.88 -8.95
CA GLN A 475 -13.63 19.33 -9.66
C GLN A 475 -13.33 20.55 -10.53
N LYS A 476 -13.88 20.55 -11.76
CA LYS A 476 -13.90 21.75 -12.61
C LYS A 476 -15.05 22.66 -12.23
N GLY A 477 -14.79 23.97 -12.17
CA GLY A 477 -15.81 24.99 -11.91
C GLY A 477 -16.29 25.02 -10.46
N SER A 478 -15.37 24.85 -9.50
CA SER A 478 -15.68 25.14 -8.08
C SER A 478 -16.16 26.59 -7.96
N PRO A 479 -17.26 26.87 -7.24
CA PRO A 479 -17.87 28.18 -7.18
C PRO A 479 -16.98 29.18 -6.43
N ALA A 480 -17.05 29.22 -5.09
CA ALA A 480 -16.16 30.01 -4.25
C ALA A 480 -15.56 29.14 -3.16
N ASP A 481 -14.24 29.22 -3.00
CA ASP A 481 -13.50 28.64 -1.89
C ASP A 481 -13.09 29.79 -0.95
N SER A 482 -12.99 29.53 0.34
CA SER A 482 -12.63 30.58 1.29
C SER A 482 -11.76 30.07 2.42
N TYR A 483 -10.92 30.98 2.91
CA TYR A 483 -10.13 30.82 4.10
C TYR A 483 -10.44 31.92 5.10
N THR A 484 -10.48 31.55 6.38
CA THR A 484 -10.51 32.47 7.50
C THR A 484 -9.82 31.86 8.72
N ALA A 485 -9.12 32.69 9.49
CA ALA A 485 -8.75 32.35 10.86
C ALA A 485 -9.93 32.62 11.79
N LEU A 486 -10.31 31.65 12.63
CA LEU A 486 -11.34 31.87 13.64
C LEU A 486 -10.74 32.35 14.97
N PRO A 487 -11.31 33.45 15.48
CA PRO A 487 -12.05 33.47 16.72
C PRO A 487 -13.40 34.16 16.49
N LYS A 488 -14.45 33.73 17.18
CA LYS A 488 -15.51 34.69 17.53
C LYS A 488 -15.13 35.26 18.90
N PRO A 489 -15.41 36.55 19.18
CA PRO A 489 -15.57 36.94 20.57
C PRO A 489 -16.62 35.99 21.17
N LEU A 490 -16.18 35.14 22.10
CA LEU A 490 -17.09 34.69 23.13
C LEU A 490 -17.53 35.98 23.85
N SER A 491 -18.79 36.04 24.25
CA SER A 491 -19.41 37.18 24.95
C SER A 491 -18.74 37.54 26.30
N GLU A 492 -17.53 37.05 26.59
CA GLU A 492 -16.86 37.10 27.90
C GLU A 492 -15.32 37.21 27.78
N GLY A 493 -14.81 38.07 26.89
CA GLY A 493 -13.47 38.66 27.06
C GLY A 493 -12.22 37.76 26.87
N ARG A 494 -12.34 36.55 26.31
CA ARG A 494 -11.18 35.76 25.85
C ARG A 494 -11.37 35.30 24.41
N SER A 495 -10.74 36.01 23.47
CA SER A 495 -10.60 35.59 22.08
C SER A 495 -9.17 35.10 21.88
N VAL A 496 -8.98 33.80 21.71
CA VAL A 496 -7.70 33.25 21.22
C VAL A 496 -7.99 32.67 19.84
N HIS A 497 -7.28 33.16 18.81
CA HIS A 497 -7.35 32.56 17.48
C HIS A 497 -6.74 31.17 17.58
N ASN A 498 -7.52 30.11 17.33
CA ASN A 498 -7.08 28.76 17.67
C ASN A 498 -7.12 27.78 16.49
N LYS A 499 -7.54 28.20 15.29
CA LYS A 499 -7.51 27.34 14.09
C LYS A 499 -7.66 28.09 12.77
N ALA A 500 -7.12 27.47 11.73
CA ALA A 500 -7.40 27.75 10.33
C ALA A 500 -8.74 27.10 9.95
N VAL A 501 -9.56 27.80 9.18
CA VAL A 501 -10.76 27.25 8.54
C VAL A 501 -10.71 27.55 7.06
N PHE A 502 -10.55 26.50 6.26
CA PHE A 502 -10.62 26.58 4.81
C PHE A 502 -11.67 25.62 4.27
N GLY A 503 -12.30 25.95 3.14
CA GLY A 503 -13.09 24.96 2.43
C GLY A 503 -13.28 25.20 0.95
N PHE A 504 -13.20 24.11 0.18
CA PHE A 504 -13.65 24.09 -1.21
C PHE A 504 -15.18 24.14 -1.29
N GLY A 505 -15.72 25.05 -2.10
CA GLY A 505 -17.15 25.34 -2.22
C GLY A 505 -17.81 25.84 -0.94
N ARG A 506 -17.01 26.44 -0.04
CA ARG A 506 -17.47 27.13 1.15
C ARG A 506 -17.38 28.63 0.88
N PRO A 507 -18.50 29.36 0.72
CA PRO A 507 -18.45 30.81 0.59
C PRO A 507 -17.89 31.44 1.86
N GLY A 508 -17.25 32.60 1.71
CA GLY A 508 -16.78 33.39 2.84
C GLY A 508 -17.90 33.65 3.85
N TRP A 509 -17.55 33.80 5.12
CA TRP A 509 -18.51 34.28 6.12
C TRP A 509 -18.81 35.73 5.79
N ASP A 510 -20.04 36.06 5.38
CA ASP A 510 -20.42 37.46 5.20
C ASP A 510 -20.53 38.15 6.57
N ASP A 511 -20.17 39.43 6.64
CA ASP A 511 -20.30 40.23 7.87
C ASP A 511 -21.77 40.36 8.34
N ALA A 512 -22.73 39.95 7.48
CA ALA A 512 -24.18 39.96 7.75
C ALA A 512 -24.67 38.76 8.56
N GLY A 513 -23.79 37.86 9.02
CA GLY A 513 -24.15 36.79 9.94
C GLY A 513 -24.93 35.63 9.31
N ARG A 514 -24.93 35.49 7.97
CA ARG A 514 -25.55 34.33 7.31
C ARG A 514 -24.66 33.12 7.49
N LYS A 515 -25.26 31.98 7.82
CA LYS A 515 -24.53 30.70 7.85
C LYS A 515 -24.11 30.37 6.42
N PRO A 516 -22.82 30.09 6.15
CA PRO A 516 -22.40 29.67 4.83
C PRO A 516 -23.16 28.40 4.44
N VAL A 517 -23.61 28.34 3.19
CA VAL A 517 -24.26 27.17 2.60
C VAL A 517 -23.27 26.54 1.63
N PRO A 518 -23.08 25.20 1.64
CA PRO A 518 -22.19 24.54 0.71
C PRO A 518 -22.69 24.64 -0.72
N GLN A 519 -21.74 24.78 -1.63
CA GLN A 519 -22.02 25.08 -3.03
C GLN A 519 -21.55 23.99 -4.01
N LEU A 520 -20.84 22.95 -3.55
CA LEU A 520 -20.51 21.81 -4.40
C LEU A 520 -21.70 20.87 -4.48
N VAL A 521 -22.02 20.39 -5.69
CA VAL A 521 -23.22 19.56 -5.95
C VAL A 521 -22.93 18.27 -6.70
N ARG A 522 -21.73 18.14 -7.30
CA ARG A 522 -21.39 16.99 -8.15
C ARG A 522 -20.89 15.83 -7.31
N LEU A 523 -21.42 14.64 -7.57
CA LEU A 523 -20.93 13.38 -7.01
C LEU A 523 -20.67 12.37 -8.15
N PRO A 524 -19.66 11.48 -8.03
CA PRO A 524 -18.67 11.47 -6.95
C PRO A 524 -17.74 12.70 -7.02
N ALA A 525 -17.45 13.30 -5.86
CA ALA A 525 -16.46 14.38 -5.74
C ALA A 525 -15.13 13.81 -5.26
N ARG A 526 -14.01 14.38 -5.72
CA ARG A 526 -12.65 13.91 -5.41
C ARG A 526 -11.78 15.03 -4.87
N PHE A 527 -11.15 14.79 -3.73
CA PHE A 527 -10.21 15.71 -3.08
C PHE A 527 -8.95 14.96 -2.71
N SER A 528 -7.79 15.58 -2.85
CA SER A 528 -6.54 14.99 -2.36
C SER A 528 -5.92 15.85 -1.29
N ILE A 529 -5.22 15.22 -0.35
CA ILE A 529 -4.41 15.87 0.66
C ILE A 529 -3.01 15.25 0.64
N ALA A 530 -1.98 16.04 0.88
CA ALA A 530 -0.60 15.56 0.95
C ALA A 530 0.17 16.35 2.00
N MET A 531 1.07 15.67 2.72
CA MET A 531 2.09 16.33 3.51
C MET A 531 3.34 16.48 2.63
N THR A 532 3.72 17.72 2.33
CA THR A 532 4.85 18.03 1.46
C THR A 532 6.12 18.23 2.31
N PRO A 533 7.31 17.88 1.79
CA PRO A 533 8.58 18.08 2.52
C PRO A 533 9.08 19.54 2.48
N THR A 534 8.37 20.41 1.76
CA THR A 534 8.68 21.84 1.64
C THR A 534 7.40 22.66 1.59
N CYS A 535 7.47 23.88 2.10
CA CYS A 535 6.43 24.90 2.02
C CYS A 535 6.51 25.76 0.75
N ASP A 536 7.42 25.45 -0.19
CA ASP A 536 7.62 26.25 -1.40
C ASP A 536 6.63 25.90 -2.51
N ALA A 537 6.04 26.94 -3.10
CA ALA A 537 5.07 26.84 -4.19
C ALA A 537 5.60 26.13 -5.45
N ALA A 538 6.93 26.18 -5.68
CA ALA A 538 7.55 25.55 -6.85
C ALA A 538 7.61 24.02 -6.76
N ALA A 539 7.37 23.47 -5.56
CA ALA A 539 7.37 22.03 -5.31
C ALA A 539 5.96 21.42 -5.21
N ALA A 540 4.91 22.25 -5.21
CA ALA A 540 3.49 21.87 -5.18
C ALA A 540 2.89 21.92 -6.59
#